data_AF-T1IR91-F1
#
_entry.id   AF-T1IR91-F1
#
_cell.length_a   1.000
_cell.length_b   1.000
_cell.length_c   1.000
_cell.angle_alpha   90.00
_cell.angle_beta   90.00
_cell.angle_gamma   90.00
#
_symmetry.space_group_name_H-M   'P 1'
#
loop_
_entity.id
_entity.type
_entity.pdbx_description
1 polymer ?
#
loop_
_entity_poly.entity_id
_entity_poly.type
_entity_poly.pdbx_seq_one_letter_code
_entity_poly.pdbx_strand_id
1 'polypeptide(L)' 'MSAVAGKPQLRGLLRSYMKKHGIIGATLSGISVVLYKFGISDPRKKKYADFYKDYDPDAEFERMSALGLMQSTGGGYGNE' A
#
# COMPACT_ATOMS: atom_id res chain seq x y z
N MET A 1 -33.97 -44.47 -0.12
CA MET A 1 -35.01 -43.49 -0.54
C MET A 1 -34.29 -42.32 -1.19
N SER A 2 -34.21 -42.30 -2.53
CA SER A 2 -33.64 -41.15 -3.25
C SER A 2 -34.59 -39.96 -3.08
N ALA A 3 -34.07 -38.83 -2.58
CA ALA A 3 -34.89 -37.65 -2.34
C ALA A 3 -35.43 -37.10 -3.66
N VAL A 4 -36.76 -36.94 -3.76
CA VAL A 4 -37.39 -36.20 -4.86
C VAL A 4 -36.91 -34.75 -4.75
N ALA A 5 -36.03 -34.35 -5.68
CA ALA A 5 -35.53 -32.99 -5.75
C ALA A 5 -36.70 -32.02 -6.03
N GLY A 6 -36.88 -31.04 -5.14
CA GLY A 6 -37.85 -29.96 -5.35
C GLY A 6 -37.59 -29.24 -6.68
N LYS A 7 -38.64 -28.70 -7.30
CA LYS A 7 -38.55 -28.09 -8.63
C LYS A 7 -37.48 -26.99 -8.66
N PRO A 8 -36.44 -27.09 -9.51
CA PRO A 8 -35.40 -26.08 -9.60
C PRO A 8 -35.97 -24.78 -10.21
N GLN A 9 -35.34 -23.66 -9.88
CA GLN A 9 -35.67 -22.39 -10.54
C GLN A 9 -35.20 -22.46 -12.01
N LEU A 10 -36.09 -22.25 -12.97
CA LEU A 10 -35.78 -22.31 -14.42
C LEU A 10 -35.80 -20.93 -15.10
N ARG A 11 -36.20 -19.87 -14.38
CA ARG A 11 -36.33 -18.50 -14.93
C ARG A 11 -35.63 -17.48 -14.05
N GLY A 12 -35.13 -16.42 -14.67
CA GLY A 12 -34.50 -15.30 -13.96
C GLY A 12 -33.15 -15.61 -13.30
N LEU A 13 -32.48 -16.70 -13.72
CA LEU A 13 -31.16 -17.08 -13.20
C LEU A 13 -30.16 -15.93 -13.37
N LEU A 14 -30.07 -15.36 -14.58
CA LEU A 14 -29.13 -14.27 -14.88
C LEU A 14 -29.28 -13.10 -13.91
N ARG A 15 -30.51 -12.68 -13.60
CA ARG A 15 -30.76 -11.59 -12.64
C ARG A 15 -30.32 -11.96 -11.22
N SER A 16 -30.51 -13.22 -10.81
CA SER A 16 -30.05 -13.71 -9.50
C SER A 16 -28.53 -13.71 -9.41
N TYR A 17 -27.85 -14.21 -10.45
CA TYR A 17 -26.39 -14.21 -10.53
C TYR A 17 -25.81 -12.80 -10.56
N MET A 18 -26.37 -11.89 -11.37
CA MET A 18 -25.91 -10.50 -11.48
C MET A 18 -25.95 -9.79 -10.12
N LYS A 19 -27.03 -9.96 -9.35
CA LYS A 19 -27.14 -9.37 -8.01
C LYS A 19 -26.11 -9.95 -7.03
N LYS A 20 -25.94 -11.27 -7.02
CA LYS A 20 -24.94 -11.92 -6.16
C LYS A 20 -23.53 -11.45 -6.48
N HIS A 21 -23.13 -11.50 -7.75
CA HIS A 21 -21.79 -11.09 -8.16
C HIS A 21 -21.57 -9.58 -8.02
N GLY A 22 -22.60 -8.75 -8.23
CA GLY A 22 -22.51 -7.32 -7.99
C GLY A 22 -22.20 -6.99 -6.52
N ILE A 23 -22.88 -7.66 -5.58
CA ILE A 23 -22.63 -7.47 -4.15
C ILE A 23 -21.22 -7.97 -3.78
N ILE A 24 -20.84 -9.17 -4.25
CA ILE A 24 -19.51 -9.74 -3.98
C ILE A 24 -18.40 -8.85 -4.56
N GLY A 25 -18.59 -8.30 -5.76
CA GLY A 25 -17.63 -7.40 -6.39
C GLY A 25 -17.47 -6.10 -5.60
N ALA A 26 -18.57 -5.52 -5.13
CA ALA A 26 -18.56 -4.30 -4.33
C ALA A 26 -17.92 -4.51 -2.95
N THR A 27 -18.15 -5.65 -2.30
CA THR A 27 -17.51 -5.95 -1.01
C THR A 27 -16.01 -6.21 -1.19
N LEU A 28 -15.62 -6.96 -2.21
CA LEU A 28 -14.21 -7.27 -2.47
C LEU A 28 -13.40 -6.01 -2.84
N SER A 29 -13.97 -5.11 -3.64
CA SER A 29 -13.32 -3.84 -3.96
C SER A 29 -13.14 -2.96 -2.72
N GLY A 30 -14.14 -2.87 -1.85
CA GLY A 30 -14.05 -2.15 -0.58
C GLY A 30 -12.94 -2.70 0.32
N ILE A 31 -12.85 -4.02 0.47
CA ILE A 31 -11.79 -4.67 1.25
C ILE A 31 -10.41 -4.38 0.67
N SER A 32 -10.26 -4.45 -0.65
CA SER A 32 -8.99 -4.19 -1.32
C SER A 32 -8.46 -2.77 -1.05
N VAL A 33 -9.34 -1.76 -1.08
CA VAL A 33 -8.97 -0.37 -0.77
C VAL A 33 -8.50 -0.21 0.67
N VAL A 34 -9.20 -0.83 1.62
CA VAL A 34 -8.83 -0.79 3.04
C VAL A 34 -7.46 -1.44 3.26
N LEU A 35 -7.24 -2.63 2.69
CA LEU A 35 -5.96 -3.33 2.77
C LEU A 35 -4.81 -2.49 2.19
N TYR A 36 -5.03 -1.84 1.04
CA TYR A 36 -4.01 -0.99 0.43
C TYR A 36 -3.69 0.24 1.28
N LYS A 37 -4.72 0.88 1.86
CA LYS A 37 -4.52 2.07 2.70
C LYS A 37 -3.66 1.73 3.92
N PHE A 38 -4.06 0.74 4.70
CA PHE A 38 -3.38 0.39 5.95
C PHE A 38 -2.07 -0.38 5.73
N GLY A 39 -2.02 -1.25 4.72
CA GLY A 39 -0.83 -2.07 4.44
C GLY A 39 0.28 -1.33 3.71
N ILE A 40 -0.06 -0.29 2.93
CA ILE A 40 0.90 0.37 2.03
C ILE A 40 0.92 1.88 2.22
N SER A 41 -0.22 2.57 2.15
CA SER A 41 -0.24 4.04 2.15
C SER A 41 0.23 4.62 3.47
N ASP A 42 -0.35 4.17 4.57
CA ASP A 42 -0.07 4.68 5.92
C ASP A 42 1.35 4.36 6.39
N PRO A 43 1.90 3.14 6.24
CA PRO A 43 3.28 2.85 6.64
C PRO A 43 4.30 3.60 5.78
N ARG A 44 4.03 3.87 4.50
CA ARG A 44 4.91 4.73 3.69
C ARG A 44 4.95 6.14 4.25
N LYS A 45 3.79 6.76 4.50
CA LYS A 45 3.72 8.11 5.08
C LYS A 45 4.42 8.17 6.44
N LYS A 46 4.19 7.16 7.29
CA LYS A 46 4.85 7.05 8.59
C LYS A 46 6.37 6.97 8.45
N LYS A 47 6.90 6.14 7.55
CA LYS A 47 8.36 6.05 7.32
C LYS A 47 8.99 7.38 6.93
N TYR A 48 8.34 8.16 6.06
CA TYR A 48 8.83 9.50 5.72
C TYR A 48 8.76 10.45 6.91
N ALA A 49 7.67 10.43 7.68
CA ALA A 49 7.53 11.26 8.87
C ALA A 49 8.56 10.90 9.95
N ASP A 50 8.79 9.62 10.18
CA ASP A 50 9.78 9.12 11.13
C ASP A 50 11.20 9.48 10.69
N PHE A 51 11.50 9.43 9.39
CA PHE A 51 12.80 9.84 8.85
C PHE A 51 13.09 11.32 9.16
N TYR A 52 12.16 12.22 8.82
CA TYR A 52 12.38 13.66 9.01
C TYR A 52 12.23 14.16 10.45
N LYS A 53 11.83 13.30 11.39
CA LYS A 53 11.59 13.72 12.78
C LYS A 53 12.88 14.12 13.50
N ASP A 54 13.93 13.34 13.30
CA ASP A 54 15.24 13.51 13.94
C ASP A 54 16.35 13.71 12.88
N TYR A 55 15.98 14.08 11.65
CA TYR A 55 16.92 14.27 10.55
C TYR A 55 17.64 15.61 10.66
N ASP A 56 18.97 15.54 10.80
CA ASP A 56 19.86 16.70 10.73
C ASP A 56 20.56 16.73 9.35
N PRO A 57 20.21 17.69 8.47
CA PRO A 57 20.76 17.76 7.12
C PRO A 57 22.27 18.05 7.12
N ASP A 58 22.78 18.79 8.10
CA ASP A 58 24.19 19.21 8.12
C ASP A 58 25.08 18.03 8.53
N ALA A 59 24.66 17.25 9.54
CA ALA A 59 25.37 16.05 9.98
C ALA A 59 25.42 14.95 8.88
N GLU A 60 24.32 14.74 8.14
CA GLU A 60 24.30 13.77 7.05
C GLU A 60 25.14 14.25 5.85
N PHE A 61 25.19 15.56 5.62
CA PHE A 61 26.04 16.18 4.61
C PHE A 61 27.53 16.05 4.96
N GLU A 62 27.94 16.32 6.20
CA GLU A 62 29.30 16.09 6.67
C GLU A 62 29.73 14.64 6.48
N ARG A 63 28.85 13.69 6.82
CA ARG A 63 29.07 12.26 6.58
C ARG A 63 29.27 11.94 5.10
N MET A 64 28.45 12.51 4.21
CA MET A 64 28.56 12.29 2.76
C MET A 64 29.81 12.96 2.16
N SER A 65 30.19 14.13 2.67
CA SER A 65 31.40 14.83 2.27
C SER A 65 32.66 14.09 2.71
N ALA A 66 32.68 13.57 3.95
CA ALA A 66 33.76 12.75 4.47
C ALA A 66 33.96 11.44 3.67
N LEU A 67 32.87 10.88 3.14
CA LEU A 67 32.90 9.71 2.25
C LEU A 67 33.31 10.05 0.81
N GLY A 68 33.55 11.33 0.49
CA GLY A 68 33.95 11.77 -0.85
C GLY A 68 32.88 11.58 -1.92
N LEU A 69 31.61 11.43 -1.54
CA LEU A 69 30.50 11.18 -2.47
C LEU A 69 30.10 12.42 -3.26
N MET A 70 30.43 13.62 -2.76
CA MET A 70 30.03 14.88 -3.36
C MET A 70 31.17 15.50 -4.19
N GLN A 71 30.95 15.65 -5.49
CA GLN A 71 31.91 16.27 -6.41
C GLN A 71 32.06 17.79 -6.18
N SER A 72 30.99 18.47 -5.77
CA SER A 72 30.99 19.93 -5.54
C SER A 72 31.73 20.33 -4.27
N THR A 73 31.86 19.42 -3.32
CA THR A 73 32.49 19.62 -2.02
C THR A 73 33.55 18.54 -1.89
N GLY A 74 34.64 18.70 -2.66
CA GLY A 74 35.75 17.74 -2.70
C GLY A 74 36.16 17.35 -1.28
N GLY A 75 36.29 16.04 -1.04
CA GLY A 75 36.30 15.40 0.28
C GLY A 75 37.13 16.12 1.34
N GLY A 76 36.48 17.02 2.07
CA GLY A 76 37.17 17.96 2.94
C GLY A 76 36.32 19.13 3.46
N TYR A 77 35.00 18.98 3.61
CA TYR A 77 34.23 19.94 4.40
C TYR A 77 34.39 19.56 5.89
N GLY A 78 35.08 20.39 6.68
CA GLY A 78 35.29 20.18 8.12
C GLY A 78 36.71 19.75 8.57
N ASN A 79 37.72 19.75 7.70
CA ASN A 79 39.11 19.58 8.12
C ASN A 79 39.84 20.94 8.09
N GLU A 80 39.86 21.62 9.24
CA GLU A 80 41.00 22.41 9.70
C GLU A 80 41.88 21.53 10.61
#